data_AF-A0A521XYW6-F1
#
_entry.id   AF-A0A521XYW6-F1
#
_cell.length_a   1.000
_cell.length_b   1.000
_cell.length_c   1.000
_cell.angle_alpha   90.00
_cell.angle_beta   90.00
_cell.angle_gamma   90.00
#
_symmetry.space_group_name_H-M   'P 1'
#
loop_
_entity.id
_entity.type
_entity.pdbx_description
1 polymer ?
#
loop_
_entity_poly.entity_id
_entity_poly.type
_entity_poly.pdbx_seq_one_letter_code
_entity_poly.pdbx_strand_id
1 'polypeptide(L)'
;MNGALRRPLLVAALGLALPAAALLSACSSDDDEEAAPTATQAATQAAASAPTSTPTVVPATAATPAAKPGVRSLKAGTATIALDGNATDWASVPGLEVALKPLPKELWGRDVTTAGKPMTATVKVANTATTAYVLVMVPDTFTYNPKNHNASPALAVEWAVDAEAGVAMGALKPDLKKSGGLVDLWHWELDCGPGVLSGGKFPTGNDSKCNLDDEYATITDEREDDKIDSSLTGSWDHTGRAQGPEAPGTWVFEIARPLNTGDPQDAQFTAGSTSRLAIAYWDGNEGRAKDGGWTDTGHVVSAVDADEWIEVTFAK
;
A
#
# COMPACT_ATOMS: atom_id res chain seq x y z
N MET A 1 32.10 -73.35 30.79
CA MET A 1 32.06 -73.37 29.32
C MET A 1 32.38 -71.96 28.84
N ASN A 2 33.54 -71.85 28.19
CA ASN A 2 34.16 -70.67 27.56
C ASN A 2 33.19 -69.99 26.57
N GLY A 3 33.29 -68.72 26.16
CA GLY A 3 34.22 -67.60 26.29
C GLY A 3 33.59 -66.45 25.47
N ALA A 4 33.58 -65.20 25.92
CA ALA A 4 34.68 -64.23 25.90
C ALA A 4 35.01 -63.67 24.48
N LEU A 5 35.07 -62.33 24.42
CA LEU A 5 36.05 -61.48 23.69
C LEU A 5 35.65 -60.79 22.36
N ARG A 6 35.68 -59.45 22.48
CA ARG A 6 36.51 -58.47 21.73
C ARG A 6 35.95 -57.73 20.49
N ARG A 7 36.09 -56.41 20.61
CA ARG A 7 36.06 -55.27 19.68
C ARG A 7 37.09 -55.39 18.50
N PRO A 8 37.49 -54.31 17.78
CA PRO A 8 36.85 -53.52 16.71
C PRO A 8 37.77 -53.40 15.46
N LEU A 9 37.34 -52.71 14.38
CA LEU A 9 38.17 -52.11 13.30
C LEU A 9 37.22 -51.12 12.56
N LEU A 10 37.43 -49.82 12.33
CA LEU A 10 38.56 -48.89 12.13
C LEU A 10 39.36 -49.07 10.84
N VAL A 11 38.98 -48.31 9.79
CA VAL A 11 39.80 -47.82 8.66
C VAL A 11 39.14 -46.50 8.20
N ALA A 12 39.68 -45.32 8.57
CA ALA A 12 40.61 -44.45 7.82
C ALA A 12 40.00 -43.90 6.50
N ALA A 13 39.67 -42.61 6.36
CA ALA A 13 40.47 -41.37 6.33
C ALA A 13 41.12 -41.06 4.97
N LEU A 14 41.21 -39.74 4.68
CA LEU A 14 41.75 -39.02 3.50
C LEU A 14 40.82 -39.02 2.27
N GLY A 15 40.48 -37.88 1.65
CA GLY A 15 41.03 -36.53 1.71
C GLY A 15 41.15 -36.00 0.27
N LEU A 16 40.74 -34.77 0.01
CA LEU A 16 41.44 -33.78 -0.84
C LEU A 16 40.57 -32.52 -0.98
N ALA A 17 41.15 -31.39 -0.59
CA ALA A 17 40.74 -30.06 -1.02
C ALA A 17 41.47 -29.67 -2.32
N LEU A 18 41.16 -28.46 -2.82
CA LEU A 18 41.86 -27.60 -3.81
C LEU A 18 41.33 -27.63 -5.28
N PRO A 19 41.52 -26.54 -6.07
CA PRO A 19 40.51 -25.47 -6.24
C PRO A 19 40.27 -25.07 -7.73
N ALA A 20 39.53 -23.97 -7.90
CA ALA A 20 39.59 -22.99 -9.01
C ALA A 20 39.17 -23.42 -10.43
N ALA A 21 38.20 -22.69 -11.00
CA ALA A 21 38.41 -21.83 -12.17
C ALA A 21 37.11 -21.15 -12.61
N ALA A 22 37.27 -19.92 -13.09
CA ALA A 22 36.26 -19.00 -13.59
C ALA A 22 35.81 -19.32 -15.03
N LEU A 23 34.64 -18.76 -15.42
CA LEU A 23 34.20 -18.35 -16.76
C LEU A 23 32.99 -17.40 -16.51
N LEU A 24 33.10 -16.06 -16.58
CA LEU A 24 33.19 -15.13 -17.72
C LEU A 24 32.11 -15.32 -18.81
N SER A 25 31.24 -14.31 -18.97
CA SER A 25 30.85 -13.61 -20.23
C SER A 25 29.46 -12.95 -20.07
N ALA A 26 29.38 -11.61 -19.88
CA ALA A 26 29.16 -10.53 -20.88
C ALA A 26 27.66 -10.31 -21.22
N CYS A 27 27.09 -9.09 -21.28
CA CYS A 27 27.55 -7.78 -21.79
C CYS A 27 27.26 -6.67 -20.75
N SER A 28 28.10 -5.67 -20.42
CA SER A 28 28.93 -4.72 -21.17
C SER A 28 28.20 -3.84 -22.19
N SER A 29 27.97 -2.59 -21.79
CA SER A 29 28.48 -1.41 -22.50
C SER A 29 28.43 -0.21 -21.55
N ASP A 30 29.62 0.16 -21.06
CA ASP A 30 29.94 1.46 -20.47
C ASP A 30 30.08 2.50 -21.58
N ASP A 31 29.81 3.77 -21.29
CA ASP A 31 30.74 4.88 -21.60
C ASP A 31 30.37 6.10 -20.74
N ASP A 32 31.45 6.68 -20.20
CA ASP A 32 31.57 7.80 -19.27
C ASP A 32 30.98 9.14 -19.77
N GLU A 33 30.63 10.08 -18.87
CA GLU A 33 31.48 11.26 -18.58
C GLU A 33 30.79 12.27 -17.63
N GLU A 34 31.64 12.88 -16.84
CA GLU A 34 31.50 13.87 -15.76
C GLU A 34 31.04 15.26 -16.24
N ALA A 35 30.21 15.96 -15.44
CA ALA A 35 30.46 17.34 -14.97
C ALA A 35 29.19 18.04 -14.44
N ALA A 36 29.29 18.53 -13.20
CA ALA A 36 28.46 19.61 -12.69
C ALA A 36 28.85 20.96 -13.32
N PRO A 37 27.93 21.94 -13.29
CA PRO A 37 28.34 23.21 -12.68
C PRO A 37 27.30 23.83 -11.75
N THR A 38 27.84 24.40 -10.68
CA THR A 38 27.26 25.37 -9.76
C THR A 38 27.02 26.72 -10.46
N ALA A 39 25.86 27.36 -10.27
CA ALA A 39 25.74 28.82 -10.26
C ALA A 39 24.43 29.32 -9.61
N THR A 40 24.58 29.79 -8.37
CA THR A 40 24.20 31.13 -7.86
C THR A 40 22.81 31.71 -8.14
N GLN A 41 22.11 31.93 -7.02
CA GLN A 41 20.92 32.77 -6.82
C GLN A 41 21.06 34.19 -7.39
N ALA A 42 19.96 34.71 -7.94
CA ALA A 42 19.70 36.14 -7.98
C ALA A 42 18.28 36.40 -7.44
N ALA A 43 18.23 36.86 -6.19
CA ALA A 43 17.04 37.46 -5.60
C ALA A 43 16.78 38.83 -6.24
N THR A 44 15.53 39.11 -6.60
CA THR A 44 15.06 40.47 -6.85
C THR A 44 13.94 40.79 -5.87
N GLN A 45 14.26 41.63 -4.89
CA GLN A 45 13.30 42.36 -4.05
C GLN A 45 12.84 43.61 -4.78
N ALA A 46 11.53 43.79 -4.93
CA ALA A 46 10.82 45.07 -5.03
C ALA A 46 9.31 44.75 -4.99
N ALA A 47 8.40 45.46 -4.33
CA ALA A 47 8.46 46.57 -3.40
C ALA A 47 7.16 46.51 -2.57
N ALA A 48 7.25 46.84 -1.28
CA ALA A 48 6.08 46.94 -0.42
C ALA A 48 5.19 48.12 -0.87
N SER A 49 3.92 47.85 -1.12
CA SER A 49 2.88 48.88 -1.26
C SER A 49 2.03 48.90 0.01
N ALA A 50 1.86 50.09 0.58
CA ALA A 50 1.07 50.36 1.77
C ALA A 50 -0.43 50.05 1.55
N PRO A 51 -1.19 49.77 2.63
CA PRO A 51 -2.55 49.24 2.52
C PRO A 51 -3.57 50.33 2.22
N THR A 52 -4.39 50.12 1.19
CA THR A 52 -5.63 50.86 0.98
C THR A 52 -6.75 50.17 1.78
N SER A 53 -7.33 50.88 2.74
CA SER A 53 -8.44 50.40 3.56
C SER A 53 -9.74 50.38 2.75
N THR A 54 -10.21 49.17 2.43
CA THR A 54 -11.53 48.91 1.82
C THR A 54 -12.44 48.30 2.90
N PRO A 55 -13.71 48.71 3.01
CA PRO A 55 -14.58 48.36 4.13
C PRO A 55 -14.81 46.86 4.28
N THR A 56 -14.83 46.41 5.54
CA THR A 56 -15.14 45.05 5.97
C THR A 56 -16.53 44.62 5.47
N VAL A 57 -16.55 43.80 4.43
CA VAL A 57 -17.71 42.96 4.12
C VAL A 57 -17.52 41.67 4.92
N VAL A 58 -18.45 41.42 5.85
CA VAL A 58 -18.57 40.15 6.56
C VAL A 58 -18.70 39.03 5.52
N PRO A 59 -17.79 38.04 5.45
CA PRO A 59 -17.97 36.92 4.56
C PRO A 59 -19.21 36.15 5.03
N ALA A 60 -20.23 36.11 4.19
CA ALA A 60 -21.31 35.15 4.33
C ALA A 60 -20.67 33.76 4.39
N THR A 61 -21.05 32.99 5.41
CA THR A 61 -20.66 31.60 5.59
C THR A 61 -20.89 30.88 4.26
N ALA A 62 -19.81 30.53 3.56
CA ALA A 62 -19.92 29.77 2.33
C ALA A 62 -20.53 28.41 2.69
N ALA A 63 -21.78 28.20 2.29
CA ALA A 63 -22.41 26.91 2.36
C ALA A 63 -21.50 25.90 1.66
N THR A 64 -21.23 24.79 2.34
CA THR A 64 -20.56 23.63 1.76
C THR A 64 -21.25 23.30 0.43
N PRO A 65 -20.53 23.25 -0.71
CA PRO A 65 -21.13 22.83 -1.96
C PRO A 65 -21.73 21.43 -1.76
N ALA A 66 -23.00 21.26 -2.11
CA ALA A 66 -23.63 19.95 -2.10
C ALA A 66 -22.81 19.00 -2.99
N ALA A 67 -22.52 17.80 -2.47
CA ALA A 67 -21.78 16.76 -3.19
C ALA A 67 -22.44 16.50 -4.56
N LYS A 68 -21.63 16.40 -5.61
CA LYS A 68 -22.09 15.91 -6.91
C LYS A 68 -22.65 14.49 -6.72
N PRO A 69 -23.85 14.17 -7.21
CA PRO A 69 -24.33 12.79 -7.23
C PRO A 69 -23.33 11.92 -7.99
N GLY A 70 -22.82 10.85 -7.35
CA GLY A 70 -21.90 9.89 -7.98
C GLY A 70 -20.41 10.03 -7.64
N VAL A 71 -19.98 11.06 -6.89
CA VAL A 71 -18.57 11.15 -6.43
C VAL A 71 -18.47 10.68 -4.98
N ARG A 72 -17.80 9.56 -4.77
CA ARG A 72 -17.40 9.10 -3.44
C ARG A 72 -16.26 10.00 -2.96
N SER A 73 -16.49 10.76 -1.90
CA SER A 73 -15.48 11.68 -1.37
C SER A 73 -15.41 11.62 0.14
N LEU A 74 -14.21 11.86 0.68
CA LEU A 74 -13.96 12.01 2.11
C LEU A 74 -13.01 13.18 2.35
N LYS A 75 -13.15 13.82 3.51
CA LYS A 75 -12.20 14.85 3.97
C LYS A 75 -11.21 14.18 4.90
N ALA A 76 -9.92 14.36 4.67
CA ALA A 76 -8.93 13.95 5.64
C ALA A 76 -9.11 14.81 6.90
N GLY A 77 -9.20 14.17 8.08
CA GLY A 77 -9.21 14.87 9.35
C GLY A 77 -7.82 15.40 9.71
N THR A 78 -7.72 16.43 10.56
CA THR A 78 -6.44 16.80 11.17
C THR A 78 -6.27 16.00 12.47
N ALA A 79 -5.37 15.01 12.47
CA ALA A 79 -5.08 14.19 13.64
C ALA A 79 -3.65 13.63 13.57
N THR A 80 -3.06 13.38 14.74
CA THR A 80 -1.88 12.53 14.87
C THR A 80 -2.36 11.16 15.32
N ILE A 81 -2.04 10.14 14.54
CA ILE A 81 -2.43 8.76 14.78
C ILE A 81 -1.23 7.99 15.31
N ALA A 82 -1.45 7.18 16.34
CA ALA A 82 -0.50 6.17 16.78
C ALA A 82 -0.68 4.92 15.92
N LEU A 83 0.38 4.46 15.26
CA LEU A 83 0.33 3.24 14.46
C LEU A 83 0.52 2.02 15.36
N ASP A 84 -0.56 1.53 15.96
CA ASP A 84 -0.55 0.43 16.91
C ASP A 84 -1.66 -0.62 16.66
N GLY A 85 -2.42 -0.47 15.57
CA GLY A 85 -3.53 -1.33 15.19
C GLY A 85 -4.83 -1.00 15.93
N ASN A 86 -4.92 0.14 16.63
CA ASN A 86 -6.07 0.52 17.45
C ASN A 86 -6.83 1.73 16.88
N ALA A 87 -8.01 1.47 16.34
CA ALA A 87 -8.87 2.49 15.75
C ALA A 87 -9.44 3.58 16.73
N THR A 88 -9.06 3.59 18.01
CA THR A 88 -9.65 4.50 19.01
C THR A 88 -9.26 5.97 18.78
N ASP A 89 -8.03 6.25 18.40
CA ASP A 89 -7.54 7.60 18.10
C ASP A 89 -8.13 8.17 16.79
N TRP A 90 -8.74 7.32 15.96
CA TRP A 90 -9.53 7.72 14.79
C TRP A 90 -10.97 8.14 15.10
N ALA A 91 -11.40 8.17 16.37
CA ALA A 91 -12.80 8.41 16.75
C ALA A 91 -13.37 9.74 16.21
N SER A 92 -12.54 10.79 16.10
CA SER A 92 -12.95 12.09 15.55
C SER A 92 -12.75 12.23 14.05
N VAL A 93 -12.09 11.26 13.39
CA VAL A 93 -11.85 11.29 11.96
C VAL A 93 -13.09 10.75 11.22
N PRO A 94 -13.68 11.50 10.29
CA PRO A 94 -14.81 11.04 9.49
C PRO A 94 -14.44 9.79 8.69
N GLY A 95 -15.37 8.83 8.58
CA GLY A 95 -15.21 7.65 7.75
C GLY A 95 -16.17 7.61 6.59
N LEU A 96 -15.78 6.87 5.56
CA LEU A 96 -16.58 6.54 4.39
C LEU A 96 -16.78 5.02 4.35
N GLU A 97 -18.03 4.58 4.27
CA GLU A 97 -18.33 3.18 3.92
C GLU A 97 -18.13 2.97 2.42
N VAL A 98 -17.36 1.93 2.09
CA VAL A 98 -16.96 1.60 0.73
C VAL A 98 -17.37 0.17 0.43
N ALA A 99 -18.25 0.00 -0.55
CA ALA A 99 -18.56 -1.32 -1.07
C ALA A 99 -17.36 -1.85 -1.86
N LEU A 100 -16.87 -3.04 -1.48
CA LEU A 100 -15.86 -3.79 -2.20
C LEU A 100 -16.54 -4.90 -2.98
N LYS A 101 -16.20 -5.02 -4.26
CA LYS A 101 -16.80 -5.98 -5.18
C LYS A 101 -15.70 -6.77 -5.89
N PRO A 102 -15.94 -8.03 -6.23
CA PRO A 102 -15.02 -8.79 -7.04
C PRO A 102 -14.90 -8.18 -8.43
N LEU A 103 -13.74 -8.35 -9.05
CA LEU A 103 -13.53 -7.95 -10.43
C LEU A 103 -14.41 -8.81 -11.36
N PRO A 104 -15.13 -8.19 -12.32
CA PRO A 104 -15.92 -8.92 -13.30
C PRO A 104 -15.02 -9.65 -14.28
N LYS A 105 -15.44 -10.85 -14.67
CA LYS A 105 -14.69 -11.78 -15.55
C LYS A 105 -14.26 -11.12 -16.85
N GLU A 106 -15.14 -10.29 -17.38
CA GLU A 106 -15.03 -9.66 -18.67
C GLU A 106 -13.92 -8.60 -18.71
N LEU A 107 -13.54 -8.04 -17.56
CA LEU A 107 -12.48 -7.02 -17.50
C LEU A 107 -11.08 -7.63 -17.53
N TRP A 108 -10.86 -8.75 -16.83
CA TRP A 108 -9.52 -9.33 -16.72
C TRP A 108 -9.21 -10.39 -17.77
N GLY A 109 -10.22 -10.99 -18.40
CA GLY A 109 -10.01 -12.12 -19.33
C GLY A 109 -9.34 -13.35 -18.69
N ARG A 110 -9.08 -13.31 -17.38
CA ARG A 110 -8.55 -14.39 -16.55
C ARG A 110 -9.71 -15.15 -15.90
N ASP A 111 -9.41 -16.33 -15.39
CA ASP A 111 -10.38 -17.12 -14.65
C ASP A 111 -10.67 -16.46 -13.29
N VAL A 112 -11.72 -15.65 -13.21
CA VAL A 112 -12.23 -15.06 -11.96
C VAL A 112 -13.18 -16.02 -11.21
N THR A 113 -13.18 -17.32 -11.52
CA THR A 113 -13.98 -18.28 -10.73
C THR A 113 -13.64 -18.24 -9.24
N THR A 114 -12.50 -17.64 -8.88
CA THR A 114 -12.00 -17.40 -7.52
C THR A 114 -12.45 -16.08 -6.87
N ALA A 115 -13.24 -15.25 -7.56
CA ALA A 115 -13.75 -13.96 -7.07
C ALA A 115 -14.16 -13.99 -5.58
N GLY A 116 -13.64 -13.01 -4.82
CA GLY A 116 -13.92 -12.83 -3.41
C GLY A 116 -15.40 -12.58 -3.11
N LYS A 117 -15.74 -12.43 -1.84
CA LYS A 117 -17.12 -12.12 -1.44
C LYS A 117 -17.29 -10.61 -1.39
N PRO A 118 -18.31 -10.02 -2.04
CA PRO A 118 -18.63 -8.61 -1.84
C PRO A 118 -18.77 -8.28 -0.36
N MET A 119 -18.22 -7.14 0.05
CA MET A 119 -18.21 -6.70 1.44
C MET A 119 -18.23 -5.18 1.54
N THR A 120 -18.31 -4.65 2.75
CA THR A 120 -18.25 -3.21 3.01
C THR A 120 -17.11 -2.93 3.96
N ALA A 121 -16.15 -2.12 3.52
CA ALA A 121 -15.07 -1.61 4.35
C ALA A 121 -15.39 -0.19 4.83
N THR A 122 -14.75 0.25 5.91
CA THR A 122 -14.70 1.67 6.28
C THR A 122 -13.31 2.20 5.99
N VAL A 123 -13.24 3.33 5.27
CA VAL A 123 -12.00 4.06 5.02
C VAL A 123 -12.03 5.38 5.78
N LYS A 124 -10.93 5.71 6.46
CA LYS A 124 -10.69 7.04 7.02
C LYS A 124 -9.34 7.53 6.57
N VAL A 125 -9.20 8.85 6.43
CA VAL A 125 -7.91 9.48 6.15
C VAL A 125 -7.73 10.62 7.14
N ALA A 126 -6.51 10.78 7.64
CA ALA A 126 -6.11 11.93 8.43
C ALA A 126 -4.77 12.46 7.94
N ASN A 127 -4.45 13.71 8.28
CA ASN A 127 -3.13 14.25 8.05
C ASN A 127 -2.68 15.21 9.16
N THR A 128 -1.37 15.23 9.37
CA THR A 128 -0.68 16.35 10.04
C THR A 128 -0.15 17.32 8.96
N ALA A 129 0.73 18.24 9.36
CA ALA A 129 1.44 19.10 8.41
C ALA A 129 2.43 18.32 7.50
N THR A 130 2.82 17.09 7.87
CA THR A 130 3.89 16.35 7.19
C THR A 130 3.55 14.90 6.87
N THR A 131 2.46 14.36 7.38
CA THR A 131 2.16 12.91 7.31
C THR A 131 0.71 12.69 6.92
N ALA A 132 0.47 11.80 5.96
CA ALA A 132 -0.82 11.21 5.69
C ALA A 132 -0.98 9.91 6.49
N TYR A 133 -2.18 9.66 6.98
CA TYR A 133 -2.59 8.42 7.62
C TYR A 133 -3.84 7.88 6.94
N VAL A 134 -3.87 6.58 6.69
CA VAL A 134 -5.04 5.87 6.17
C VAL A 134 -5.41 4.76 7.14
N LEU A 135 -6.70 4.69 7.47
CA LEU A 135 -7.31 3.58 8.17
C LEU A 135 -8.21 2.83 7.20
N VAL A 136 -8.02 1.51 7.12
CA VAL A 136 -8.99 0.62 6.48
C VAL A 136 -9.49 -0.40 7.50
N MET A 137 -10.80 -0.44 7.69
CA MET A 137 -11.47 -1.39 8.56
C MET A 137 -12.33 -2.35 7.75
N VAL A 138 -12.10 -3.65 7.88
CA VAL A 138 -12.79 -4.69 7.11
C VAL A 138 -13.44 -5.70 8.06
N PRO A 139 -14.79 -5.75 8.13
CA PRO A 139 -15.48 -6.79 8.89
C PRO A 139 -15.25 -8.16 8.26
N ASP A 140 -14.55 -9.03 8.97
CA ASP A 140 -14.21 -10.39 8.54
C ASP A 140 -13.85 -11.25 9.76
N THR A 141 -13.49 -12.51 9.53
CA THR A 141 -13.00 -13.45 10.55
C THR A 141 -11.48 -13.36 10.73
N PHE A 142 -11.01 -13.71 11.94
CA PHE A 142 -9.57 -13.70 12.25
C PHE A 142 -8.82 -14.89 11.65
N THR A 143 -7.98 -14.64 10.65
CA THR A 143 -7.30 -15.67 9.84
C THR A 143 -5.78 -15.55 9.81
N TYR A 144 -5.18 -14.66 10.60
CA TYR A 144 -3.73 -14.43 10.56
C TYR A 144 -2.90 -15.72 10.72
N ASN A 145 -2.01 -15.96 9.77
CA ASN A 145 -1.10 -17.10 9.74
C ASN A 145 0.35 -16.63 9.55
N PRO A 146 1.20 -16.65 10.60
CA PRO A 146 2.59 -16.17 10.56
C PRO A 146 3.54 -17.05 9.71
N LYS A 147 3.03 -18.12 9.08
CA LYS A 147 3.81 -19.04 8.26
C LYS A 147 3.41 -19.01 6.77
N ASN A 148 2.33 -18.32 6.45
CA ASN A 148 1.79 -18.23 5.11
C ASN A 148 0.89 -17.00 5.04
N HIS A 149 1.40 -15.88 4.51
CA HIS A 149 0.60 -14.67 4.35
C HIS A 149 -0.59 -14.85 3.42
N ASN A 150 -0.58 -15.82 2.50
CA ASN A 150 -1.74 -16.09 1.64
C ASN A 150 -2.92 -16.61 2.47
N ALA A 151 -2.65 -17.19 3.64
CA ALA A 151 -3.68 -17.59 4.59
C ALA A 151 -4.04 -16.48 5.60
N SER A 152 -3.36 -15.34 5.57
CA SER A 152 -3.74 -14.09 6.25
C SER A 152 -4.50 -13.19 5.26
N PRO A 153 -5.24 -12.16 5.72
CA PRO A 153 -5.72 -11.15 4.78
C PRO A 153 -4.55 -10.32 4.21
N ALA A 154 -4.79 -9.72 3.06
CA ALA A 154 -3.93 -8.68 2.50
C ALA A 154 -4.74 -7.44 2.14
N LEU A 155 -4.09 -6.28 2.09
CA LEU A 155 -4.70 -4.99 1.80
C LEU A 155 -3.84 -4.25 0.76
N ALA A 156 -4.48 -3.56 -0.18
CA ALA A 156 -3.83 -2.51 -0.96
C ALA A 156 -4.57 -1.19 -0.81
N VAL A 157 -3.82 -0.09 -0.66
CA VAL A 157 -4.30 1.28 -0.82
C VAL A 157 -3.63 1.88 -2.05
N GLU A 158 -4.43 2.19 -3.07
CA GLU A 158 -3.97 2.75 -4.33
C GLU A 158 -4.21 4.26 -4.35
N TRP A 159 -3.22 5.02 -4.81
CA TRP A 159 -3.31 6.45 -5.07
C TRP A 159 -2.95 6.76 -6.52
N ALA A 160 -3.74 7.61 -7.17
CA ALA A 160 -3.37 8.13 -8.47
C ALA A 160 -2.20 9.11 -8.35
N VAL A 161 -1.10 8.84 -9.05
CA VAL A 161 0.01 9.79 -9.21
C VAL A 161 -0.27 10.71 -10.40
N ASP A 162 -0.58 10.11 -11.55
CA ASP A 162 -0.91 10.85 -12.77
C ASP A 162 -2.41 11.19 -12.85
N ALA A 163 -2.72 12.34 -13.45
CA ALA A 163 -4.11 12.81 -13.61
C ALA A 163 -4.96 11.84 -14.45
N GLU A 164 -4.37 11.19 -15.44
CA GLU A 164 -5.02 10.28 -16.37
C GLU A 164 -5.01 8.81 -15.90
N ALA A 165 -4.36 8.50 -14.78
CA ALA A 165 -4.29 7.14 -14.23
C ALA A 165 -5.70 6.54 -14.01
N GLY A 166 -5.89 5.34 -14.53
CA GLY A 166 -7.11 4.56 -14.29
C GLY A 166 -7.04 3.84 -12.94
N VAL A 167 -8.20 3.58 -12.35
CA VAL A 167 -8.34 2.97 -11.01
C VAL A 167 -8.09 1.46 -10.96
N ALA A 168 -7.68 0.88 -12.08
CA ALA A 168 -7.26 -0.51 -12.19
C ALA A 168 -5.74 -0.53 -12.32
N MET A 169 -5.04 -0.17 -11.24
CA MET A 169 -3.58 -0.14 -11.19
C MET A 169 -2.96 0.74 -12.30
N GLY A 170 -3.58 1.89 -12.57
CA GLY A 170 -3.18 2.81 -13.64
C GLY A 170 -3.80 2.52 -15.01
N ALA A 171 -4.37 1.33 -15.24
CA ALA A 171 -4.91 0.94 -16.54
C ALA A 171 -6.29 1.56 -16.85
N LEU A 172 -6.53 1.85 -18.13
CA LEU A 172 -7.81 2.36 -18.63
C LEU A 172 -8.77 1.21 -18.99
N LYS A 173 -10.01 1.25 -18.49
CA LYS A 173 -11.03 0.33 -18.97
C LYS A 173 -11.53 0.72 -20.38
N PRO A 174 -11.97 -0.25 -21.20
CA PRO A 174 -12.03 -1.69 -20.92
C PRO A 174 -10.70 -2.45 -21.19
N ASP A 175 -9.67 -1.78 -21.72
CA ASP A 175 -8.40 -2.43 -22.08
C ASP A 175 -7.36 -2.27 -20.97
N LEU A 176 -7.32 -3.23 -20.04
CA LEU A 176 -6.44 -3.18 -18.87
C LEU A 176 -4.93 -3.28 -19.18
N LYS A 177 -4.57 -3.40 -20.46
CA LYS A 177 -3.17 -3.31 -20.93
C LYS A 177 -2.81 -1.93 -21.45
N LYS A 178 -3.78 -1.02 -21.52
CA LYS A 178 -3.56 0.37 -21.89
C LYS A 178 -3.38 1.20 -20.62
N SER A 179 -2.17 1.72 -20.42
CA SER A 179 -1.90 2.65 -19.33
C SER A 179 -2.66 3.96 -19.50
N GLY A 180 -3.24 4.45 -18.41
CA GLY A 180 -3.70 5.82 -18.24
C GLY A 180 -2.67 6.69 -17.52
N GLY A 181 -1.78 6.08 -16.75
CA GLY A 181 -0.75 6.77 -15.98
C GLY A 181 -0.31 5.95 -14.78
N LEU A 182 0.60 6.52 -14.01
CA LEU A 182 1.18 5.93 -12.82
C LEU A 182 0.22 5.97 -11.63
N VAL A 183 0.20 4.86 -10.90
CA VAL A 183 -0.37 4.77 -9.56
C VAL A 183 0.67 4.28 -8.59
N ASP A 184 0.43 4.62 -7.34
CA ASP A 184 1.22 4.29 -6.17
C ASP A 184 0.36 3.38 -5.28
N LEU A 185 0.95 2.29 -4.80
CA LEU A 185 0.28 1.15 -4.19
C LEU A 185 0.94 0.82 -2.86
N TRP A 186 0.22 1.06 -1.76
CA TRP A 186 0.63 0.60 -0.44
C TRP A 186 0.07 -0.80 -0.26
N HIS A 187 0.87 -1.80 -0.56
CA HIS A 187 0.45 -3.18 -0.56
C HIS A 187 0.95 -3.89 0.68
N TRP A 188 0.07 -4.64 1.35
CA TRP A 188 0.41 -5.26 2.62
C TRP A 188 -0.06 -6.70 2.71
N GLU A 189 0.90 -7.61 2.70
CA GLU A 189 0.73 -9.01 3.06
C GLU A 189 1.17 -9.20 4.51
N LEU A 190 0.32 -9.81 5.35
CA LEU A 190 0.58 -9.85 6.78
C LEU A 190 1.60 -10.95 7.16
N ASP A 191 2.87 -10.59 7.13
CA ASP A 191 3.98 -11.41 7.66
C ASP A 191 4.23 -11.14 9.15
N CYS A 192 4.20 -9.86 9.55
CA CYS A 192 4.37 -9.48 10.96
C CYS A 192 3.06 -9.52 11.75
N GLY A 193 3.21 -9.79 13.05
CA GLY A 193 2.08 -9.94 13.96
C GLY A 193 1.36 -8.63 14.30
N PRO A 194 0.21 -8.72 14.99
CA PRO A 194 -0.62 -7.57 15.33
C PRO A 194 0.11 -6.60 16.28
N GLY A 195 -0.09 -5.30 16.08
CA GLY A 195 0.54 -4.22 16.84
C GLY A 195 2.04 -4.07 16.61
N VAL A 196 2.64 -4.88 15.72
CA VAL A 196 4.02 -4.69 15.27
C VAL A 196 4.02 -3.58 14.23
N LEU A 197 5.00 -2.68 14.34
CA LEU A 197 5.23 -1.67 13.31
C LEU A 197 5.95 -2.32 12.13
N SER A 198 5.32 -2.26 10.96
CA SER A 198 5.82 -2.70 9.66
C SER A 198 6.26 -1.51 8.82
N GLY A 199 7.02 -1.77 7.76
CA GLY A 199 7.59 -0.76 6.88
C GLY A 199 8.80 -0.05 7.51
N GLY A 200 9.12 1.12 6.97
CA GLY A 200 10.23 1.95 7.35
C GLY A 200 10.81 2.69 6.14
N LYS A 201 12.01 3.23 6.31
CA LYS A 201 12.76 3.81 5.21
C LYS A 201 13.74 2.80 4.65
N PHE A 202 13.53 2.40 3.42
CA PHE A 202 14.32 1.41 2.69
C PHE A 202 14.78 2.01 1.36
N PRO A 203 15.86 1.49 0.74
CA PRO A 203 16.34 1.95 -0.57
C PRO A 203 15.51 1.42 -1.75
N THR A 204 14.46 0.66 -1.47
CA THR A 204 13.46 0.10 -2.39
C THR A 204 12.13 0.04 -1.65
N GLY A 205 11.04 -0.15 -2.37
CA GLY A 205 9.70 -0.29 -1.81
C GLY A 205 9.48 -1.54 -0.96
N ASN A 206 10.33 -2.56 -1.12
CA ASN A 206 10.21 -3.86 -0.46
C ASN A 206 10.51 -3.82 1.05
N ASP A 207 9.52 -4.12 1.89
CA ASP A 207 9.69 -4.47 3.31
C ASP A 207 9.81 -5.98 3.46
N SER A 208 11.02 -6.50 3.19
CA SER A 208 11.33 -7.93 3.25
C SER A 208 11.03 -8.66 4.58
N LYS A 209 10.68 -7.93 5.65
CA LYS A 209 10.41 -8.52 6.97
C LYS A 209 8.92 -8.61 7.27
N CYS A 210 8.17 -7.54 7.02
CA CYS A 210 6.76 -7.46 7.39
C CYS A 210 5.82 -7.25 6.20
N ASN A 211 6.37 -7.19 4.99
CA ASN A 211 5.72 -7.18 3.69
C ASN A 211 4.66 -6.08 3.53
N LEU A 212 4.91 -4.91 4.15
CA LEU A 212 4.26 -3.64 3.83
C LEU A 212 5.11 -2.96 2.75
N ASP A 213 4.82 -3.31 1.52
CA ASP A 213 5.59 -2.88 0.35
C ASP A 213 5.01 -1.58 -0.22
N ASP A 214 5.93 -0.71 -0.64
CA ASP A 214 5.63 0.46 -1.47
C ASP A 214 5.83 0.06 -2.92
N GLU A 215 4.75 0.02 -3.68
CA GLU A 215 4.75 -0.49 -5.04
C GLU A 215 4.18 0.57 -5.98
N TYR A 216 4.42 0.40 -7.27
CA TYR A 216 3.80 1.23 -8.29
C TYR A 216 3.34 0.37 -9.46
N ALA A 217 2.41 0.92 -10.24
CA ALA A 217 1.93 0.28 -11.46
C ALA A 217 1.48 1.31 -12.50
N THR A 218 1.54 0.92 -13.77
CA THR A 218 0.93 1.69 -14.86
C THR A 218 -0.15 0.90 -15.60
N ILE A 219 -0.17 -0.43 -15.40
CA ILE A 219 -1.16 -1.39 -15.86
C ILE A 219 -1.26 -2.56 -14.89
N THR A 220 -2.32 -3.39 -15.01
CA THR A 220 -2.60 -4.48 -14.05
C THR A 220 -1.60 -5.63 -14.03
N ASP A 221 -0.78 -5.77 -15.08
CA ASP A 221 0.20 -6.85 -15.22
C ASP A 221 1.64 -6.41 -14.86
N GLU A 222 1.83 -5.13 -14.54
CA GLU A 222 3.15 -4.49 -14.30
C GLU A 222 3.13 -3.76 -12.96
N ARG A 223 3.02 -4.53 -11.88
CA ARG A 223 3.25 -4.06 -10.52
C ARG A 223 4.69 -4.34 -10.15
N GLU A 224 5.35 -3.33 -9.61
CA GLU A 224 6.78 -3.37 -9.28
C GLU A 224 7.00 -2.76 -7.90
N ASP A 225 7.97 -3.29 -7.15
CA ASP A 225 8.50 -2.63 -5.98
C ASP A 225 9.05 -1.26 -6.38
N ASP A 226 8.79 -0.24 -5.56
CA ASP A 226 9.44 1.06 -5.71
C ASP A 226 10.98 0.91 -5.70
N LYS A 227 11.67 1.76 -6.47
CA LYS A 227 13.12 1.64 -6.70
C LYS A 227 13.95 2.60 -5.86
N ILE A 228 13.33 3.48 -5.08
CA ILE A 228 13.97 4.64 -4.48
C ILE A 228 13.63 4.73 -2.98
N ASP A 229 12.37 4.63 -2.59
CA ASP A 229 11.95 4.71 -1.18
C ASP A 229 10.78 3.75 -0.90
N SER A 230 10.52 3.48 0.38
CA SER A 230 9.24 2.95 0.82
C SER A 230 8.55 4.00 1.67
N SER A 231 9.25 4.52 2.68
CA SER A 231 8.76 5.50 3.67
C SER A 231 7.40 5.18 4.33
N LEU A 232 6.78 4.04 4.00
CA LEU A 232 5.55 3.52 4.53
C LEU A 232 5.83 3.00 5.94
N THR A 233 4.88 3.26 6.82
CA THR A 233 4.87 2.64 8.15
C THR A 233 3.45 2.23 8.47
N GLY A 234 3.27 1.09 9.11
CA GLY A 234 1.92 0.64 9.42
C GLY A 234 1.85 -0.30 10.61
N SER A 235 0.66 -0.40 11.20
CA SER A 235 0.33 -1.43 12.17
C SER A 235 -1.09 -1.95 11.95
N TRP A 236 -1.35 -3.17 12.42
CA TRP A 236 -2.65 -3.79 12.28
C TRP A 236 -3.06 -4.55 13.55
N ASP A 237 -4.37 -4.70 13.77
CA ASP A 237 -4.92 -5.69 14.71
C ASP A 237 -6.28 -6.21 14.19
N HIS A 238 -6.87 -7.15 14.92
CA HIS A 238 -8.21 -7.65 14.67
C HIS A 238 -9.01 -7.72 15.98
N THR A 239 -10.20 -7.13 16.00
CA THR A 239 -11.02 -7.02 17.22
C THR A 239 -11.44 -8.37 17.81
N GLY A 240 -11.51 -9.41 16.97
CA GLY A 240 -11.84 -10.77 17.35
C GLY A 240 -10.66 -11.64 17.78
N ARG A 241 -9.41 -11.15 17.66
CA ARG A 241 -8.20 -11.99 17.79
C ARG A 241 -8.11 -12.76 19.11
N ALA A 242 -8.53 -12.13 20.22
CA ALA A 242 -8.47 -12.74 21.54
C ALA A 242 -9.38 -13.98 21.69
N GLN A 243 -10.34 -14.19 20.78
CA GLN A 243 -11.21 -15.36 20.78
C GLN A 243 -10.67 -16.52 19.93
N GLY A 244 -9.56 -16.32 19.22
CA GLY A 244 -8.87 -17.35 18.43
C GLY A 244 -9.21 -17.34 16.95
N PRO A 245 -8.69 -18.32 16.18
CA PRO A 245 -8.91 -18.43 14.74
C PRO A 245 -10.39 -18.45 14.38
N GLU A 246 -10.72 -17.85 13.24
CA GLU A 246 -12.07 -17.71 12.67
C GLU A 246 -13.04 -16.88 13.52
N ALA A 247 -12.60 -16.28 14.63
CA ALA A 247 -13.44 -15.41 15.43
C ALA A 247 -13.92 -14.21 14.59
N PRO A 248 -15.23 -13.88 14.61
CA PRO A 248 -15.74 -12.73 13.88
C PRO A 248 -15.19 -11.44 14.49
N GLY A 249 -14.94 -10.44 13.65
CA GLY A 249 -14.50 -9.14 14.10
C GLY A 249 -14.29 -8.18 12.96
N THR A 250 -13.27 -7.36 13.10
CA THR A 250 -12.90 -6.34 12.13
C THR A 250 -11.39 -6.25 12.12
N TRP A 251 -10.82 -6.41 10.94
CA TRP A 251 -9.44 -6.06 10.67
C TRP A 251 -9.29 -4.56 10.70
N VAL A 252 -8.22 -4.09 11.35
CA VAL A 252 -7.87 -2.69 11.50
C VAL A 252 -6.49 -2.54 10.90
N PHE A 253 -6.37 -1.88 9.75
CA PHE A 253 -5.10 -1.57 9.12
C PHE A 253 -4.86 -0.07 9.19
N GLU A 254 -3.73 0.33 9.76
CA GLU A 254 -3.27 1.70 9.83
C GLU A 254 -1.98 1.83 9.03
N ILE A 255 -1.95 2.73 8.06
CA ILE A 255 -0.78 2.99 7.23
C ILE A 255 -0.53 4.49 7.23
N ALA A 256 0.74 4.88 7.29
CA ALA A 256 1.16 6.27 7.19
C ALA A 256 2.34 6.42 6.24
N ARG A 257 2.39 7.60 5.61
CA ARG A 257 3.52 8.05 4.79
C ARG A 257 3.72 9.55 4.94
N PRO A 258 4.94 10.09 4.79
CA PRO A 258 5.12 11.52 4.56
C PRO A 258 4.18 12.04 3.46
N LEU A 259 3.66 13.27 3.61
CA LEU A 259 2.84 13.91 2.58
C LEU A 259 3.63 14.11 1.28
N ASN A 260 4.93 14.32 1.40
CA ASN A 260 5.83 14.46 0.28
C ASN A 260 7.08 13.63 0.54
N THR A 261 7.36 12.69 -0.35
CA THR A 261 8.52 11.80 -0.29
C THR A 261 9.65 12.29 -1.20
N GLY A 262 9.31 13.11 -2.20
CA GLY A 262 10.21 13.53 -3.27
C GLY A 262 10.40 12.49 -4.37
N ASP A 263 9.73 11.35 -4.24
CA ASP A 263 9.74 10.28 -5.22
C ASP A 263 8.69 10.52 -6.31
N PRO A 264 9.07 10.52 -7.60
CA PRO A 264 8.11 10.62 -8.69
C PRO A 264 7.15 9.41 -8.81
N GLN A 265 7.48 8.28 -8.18
CA GLN A 265 6.67 7.07 -8.19
C GLN A 265 5.58 7.08 -7.13
N ASP A 266 5.74 7.91 -6.10
CA ASP A 266 4.78 8.11 -5.02
C ASP A 266 3.74 9.18 -5.34
N ALA A 267 2.52 8.97 -4.83
CA ALA A 267 1.54 10.04 -4.74
C ALA A 267 2.00 11.09 -3.74
N GLN A 268 2.15 12.32 -4.26
CA GLN A 268 2.50 13.50 -3.47
C GLN A 268 1.23 14.22 -3.01
N PHE A 269 1.11 14.40 -1.70
CA PHE A 269 -0.04 15.04 -1.07
C PHE A 269 0.27 16.49 -0.70
N THR A 270 -0.69 17.36 -0.94
CA THR A 270 -0.61 18.78 -0.55
C THR A 270 -1.79 19.13 0.32
N ALA A 271 -1.52 19.76 1.46
CA ALA A 271 -2.55 20.23 2.39
C ALA A 271 -3.55 21.16 1.66
N GLY A 272 -4.84 20.87 1.78
CA GLY A 272 -5.92 21.57 1.06
C GLY A 272 -6.17 21.12 -0.38
N SER A 273 -5.35 20.22 -0.94
CA SER A 273 -5.57 19.63 -2.26
C SER A 273 -6.39 18.34 -2.17
N THR A 274 -6.85 17.85 -3.32
CA THR A 274 -7.58 16.59 -3.43
C THR A 274 -6.74 15.56 -4.19
N SER A 275 -6.67 14.35 -3.64
CA SER A 275 -6.07 13.17 -4.27
C SER A 275 -7.14 12.10 -4.51
N ARG A 276 -6.79 11.06 -5.26
CA ARG A 276 -7.72 9.99 -5.65
C ARG A 276 -7.21 8.67 -5.09
N LEU A 277 -8.09 7.96 -4.39
CA LEU A 277 -7.81 6.73 -3.66
C LEU A 277 -8.69 5.58 -4.14
N ALA A 278 -8.15 4.38 -4.15
CA ALA A 278 -8.90 3.12 -4.23
C ALA A 278 -8.33 2.11 -3.25
N ILE A 279 -9.09 1.06 -2.94
CA ILE A 279 -8.63 -0.02 -2.06
C ILE A 279 -8.97 -1.38 -2.64
N ALA A 280 -8.11 -2.36 -2.34
CA ALA A 280 -8.33 -3.78 -2.60
C ALA A 280 -8.11 -4.59 -1.32
N TYR A 281 -8.83 -5.70 -1.17
CA TYR A 281 -8.72 -6.59 -0.02
C TYR A 281 -8.77 -8.06 -0.45
N TRP A 282 -7.87 -8.86 0.11
CA TRP A 282 -7.81 -10.30 -0.05
C TRP A 282 -8.21 -10.99 1.26
N ASP A 283 -9.12 -11.94 1.18
CA ASP A 283 -9.60 -12.73 2.32
C ASP A 283 -8.71 -13.96 2.53
N GLY A 284 -8.02 -14.04 3.66
CA GLY A 284 -7.19 -15.20 4.02
C GLY A 284 -7.94 -16.55 4.02
N ASN A 285 -9.26 -16.53 4.15
CA ASN A 285 -10.15 -17.69 4.08
C ASN A 285 -10.77 -17.92 2.69
N GLU A 286 -10.33 -17.22 1.64
CA GLU A 286 -10.79 -17.49 0.27
C GLU A 286 -10.66 -18.99 -0.05
N GLY A 287 -9.55 -19.61 0.39
CA GLY A 287 -9.37 -21.06 0.44
C GLY A 287 -9.15 -21.72 -0.92
N ARG A 288 -8.76 -20.94 -1.93
CA ARG A 288 -8.67 -21.39 -3.34
C ARG A 288 -7.23 -21.48 -3.85
N ALA A 289 -6.26 -20.89 -3.16
CA ALA A 289 -4.86 -21.13 -3.45
C ALA A 289 -4.50 -22.60 -3.22
N LYS A 290 -3.47 -23.06 -3.94
CA LYS A 290 -3.01 -24.47 -3.91
C LYS A 290 -2.68 -24.96 -2.50
N ASP A 291 -2.17 -24.07 -1.65
CA ASP A 291 -1.74 -24.37 -0.28
C ASP A 291 -2.72 -23.81 0.77
N GLY A 292 -3.95 -23.48 0.35
CA GLY A 292 -4.91 -22.69 1.14
C GLY A 292 -4.61 -21.20 1.07
N GLY A 293 -5.63 -20.38 1.31
CA GLY A 293 -5.51 -18.93 1.24
C GLY A 293 -6.09 -18.28 -0.02
N TRP A 294 -5.76 -17.00 -0.20
CA TRP A 294 -6.20 -16.17 -1.31
C TRP A 294 -5.38 -16.34 -2.58
N THR A 295 -6.00 -16.01 -3.70
CA THR A 295 -5.39 -15.98 -5.04
C THR A 295 -5.25 -14.54 -5.53
N ASP A 296 -4.31 -14.29 -6.45
CA ASP A 296 -4.09 -12.95 -7.02
C ASP A 296 -5.40 -12.34 -7.58
N THR A 297 -6.29 -13.16 -8.14
CA THR A 297 -7.57 -12.75 -8.74
C THR A 297 -8.76 -12.79 -7.76
N GLY A 298 -8.57 -13.28 -6.55
CA GLY A 298 -9.64 -13.54 -5.58
C GLY A 298 -10.02 -12.34 -4.71
N HIS A 299 -9.38 -11.20 -4.91
CA HIS A 299 -9.65 -9.99 -4.14
C HIS A 299 -10.93 -9.26 -4.54
N VAL A 300 -11.33 -8.34 -3.67
CA VAL A 300 -12.41 -7.39 -3.91
C VAL A 300 -11.85 -5.96 -3.94
N VAL A 301 -12.38 -5.13 -4.82
CA VAL A 301 -11.92 -3.75 -5.04
C VAL A 301 -13.03 -2.74 -4.85
N SER A 302 -12.68 -1.50 -4.51
CA SER A 302 -13.64 -0.41 -4.37
C SER A 302 -14.22 0.09 -5.70
N ALA A 303 -13.57 -0.15 -6.85
CA ALA A 303 -13.87 0.55 -8.11
C ALA A 303 -14.22 -0.38 -9.28
N VAL A 304 -15.35 -1.09 -9.16
CA VAL A 304 -15.81 -2.02 -10.21
C VAL A 304 -16.65 -1.35 -11.31
N ASP A 305 -17.70 -0.62 -10.96
CA ASP A 305 -18.81 -0.34 -11.90
C ASP A 305 -18.69 0.96 -12.72
N ALA A 306 -17.76 1.87 -12.40
CA ALA A 306 -17.72 3.21 -13.01
C ALA A 306 -16.35 3.92 -13.05
N ASP A 307 -15.25 3.19 -12.86
CA ASP A 307 -13.90 3.78 -12.69
C ASP A 307 -13.85 4.88 -11.60
N GLU A 308 -14.69 4.72 -10.58
CA GLU A 308 -14.88 5.73 -9.54
C GLU A 308 -13.79 5.64 -8.49
N TRP A 309 -12.81 6.54 -8.60
CA TRP A 309 -11.94 6.92 -7.50
C TRP A 309 -12.73 7.43 -6.29
N ILE A 310 -12.15 7.26 -5.10
CA ILE A 310 -12.56 7.99 -3.89
C ILE A 310 -11.74 9.29 -3.85
N GLU A 311 -12.40 10.44 -3.90
CA GLU A 311 -11.73 11.73 -3.76
C GLU A 311 -11.44 12.04 -2.30
N VAL A 312 -10.17 12.29 -1.97
CA VAL A 312 -9.69 12.61 -0.63
C VAL A 312 -9.18 14.04 -0.59
N THR A 313 -9.89 14.94 0.08
CA THR A 313 -9.40 16.31 0.29
C THR A 313 -8.61 16.41 1.59
N PHE A 314 -7.33 16.74 1.50
CA PHE A 314 -6.43 16.88 2.65
C PHE A 314 -6.75 18.16 3.45
N ALA A 315 -6.69 18.08 4.78
CA ALA A 315 -6.84 19.25 5.64
C ALA A 315 -5.64 20.20 5.48
N LYS A 316 -5.87 21.49 5.74
CA LYS A 316 -4.84 22.54 5.71
C LYS A 316 -4.02 22.56 6.98
#